data_AF-A0ABD1V0F7-F1
#
_entry.id   AF-A0ABD1V0F7-F1
#
_cell.length_a   1.000
_cell.length_b   1.000
_cell.length_c   1.000
_cell.angle_alpha   90.00
_cell.angle_beta   90.00
_cell.angle_gamma   90.00
#
_symmetry.space_group_name_H-M   'P 1'
#
loop_
_entity.id
_entity.type
_entity.pdbx_description
1 polymer ?
#
loop_
_entity_poly.entity_id
_entity_poly.type
_entity_poly.pdbx_seq_one_letter_code
_entity_poly.pdbx_strand_id
1 'polypeptide(L)'
;MEHNKSLFERVKDMANRKGCTPSQLALAWVHHQGNDVCPIPGTTKIENFNDNIGALSVKLTKEDMAELESIASADAIKGDRYGPDMATWKNSDTPPLSTWKAAS
;
A
#
# COMPACT_ATOMS: atom_id res chain seq x y z
N MET A 1 14.78 12.56 0.36
CA MET A 1 14.13 11.62 -0.58
C MET A 1 14.99 10.39 -0.86
N GLU A 2 16.33 10.51 -0.92
CA GLU A 2 17.23 9.37 -1.21
C GLU A 2 17.10 8.16 -0.27
N HIS A 3 16.81 8.38 1.02
CA HIS A 3 16.68 7.29 2.00
C HIS A 3 15.53 6.34 1.68
N ASN A 4 14.31 6.86 1.54
CA ASN A 4 13.13 6.04 1.21
C ASN A 4 13.25 5.43 -0.19
N LYS A 5 13.94 6.10 -1.12
CA LYS A 5 14.24 5.57 -2.46
C LYS A 5 15.13 4.33 -2.38
N SER A 6 16.17 4.34 -1.54
CA SER A 6 17.02 3.17 -1.32
C SER A 6 16.25 1.96 -0.77
N LEU A 7 15.30 2.19 0.16
CA LEU A 7 14.42 1.13 0.65
C LEU A 7 13.52 0.59 -0.46
N PHE A 8 12.96 1.47 -1.28
CA PHE A 8 12.13 1.07 -2.42
C PHE A 8 12.92 0.21 -3.43
N GLU A 9 14.17 0.56 -3.75
CA GLU A 9 15.00 -0.26 -4.63
C GLU A 9 15.25 -1.65 -4.04
N ARG A 10 15.47 -1.78 -2.72
CA ARG A 10 15.60 -3.09 -2.07
C ARG A 10 14.34 -3.95 -2.21
N VAL A 11 13.15 -3.35 -2.03
CA VAL A 11 11.87 -4.05 -2.25
C VAL A 11 11.75 -4.48 -3.71
N LYS A 12 12.14 -3.61 -4.64
CA LYS A 12 12.09 -3.89 -6.08
C LYS A 12 13.03 -5.02 -6.48
N ASP A 13 14.25 -5.05 -5.95
CA ASP A 13 15.21 -6.12 -6.18
C ASP A 13 14.70 -7.46 -5.65
N MET A 14 14.07 -7.47 -4.47
CA MET A 14 13.42 -8.67 -3.95
C MET A 14 12.24 -9.10 -4.83
N ALA A 15 11.40 -8.18 -5.26
CA ALA A 15 10.26 -8.47 -6.13
C ALA A 15 10.72 -9.11 -7.44
N ASN A 16 11.80 -8.58 -8.03
CA ASN A 16 12.46 -9.15 -9.22
C ASN A 16 13.00 -10.57 -8.96
N ARG A 17 13.69 -10.80 -7.83
CA ARG A 17 14.16 -12.16 -7.44
C ARG A 17 13.01 -13.15 -7.28
N LYS A 18 11.83 -12.68 -6.86
CA LYS A 18 10.61 -13.49 -6.70
C LYS A 18 9.76 -13.58 -7.95
N GLY A 19 10.10 -12.86 -9.02
CA GLY A 19 9.33 -12.84 -10.26
C GLY A 19 7.94 -12.20 -10.10
N CYS A 20 7.79 -11.22 -9.21
CA CYS A 20 6.52 -10.54 -8.92
C CYS A 20 6.69 -9.01 -8.94
N THR A 21 5.59 -8.27 -8.96
CA THR A 21 5.62 -6.80 -8.84
C THR A 21 5.85 -6.38 -7.39
N PRO A 22 6.40 -5.16 -7.12
CA PRO A 22 6.51 -4.66 -5.75
C PRO A 22 5.16 -4.63 -5.01
N SER A 23 4.07 -4.34 -5.71
CA SER A 23 2.70 -4.38 -5.17
C SER A 23 2.28 -5.78 -4.76
N GLN A 24 2.56 -6.78 -5.61
CA GLN A 24 2.33 -8.19 -5.29
C GLN A 24 3.14 -8.64 -4.08
N LEU A 25 4.42 -8.27 -4.01
CA LEU A 25 5.29 -8.60 -2.89
C LEU A 25 4.77 -8.01 -1.57
N ALA A 26 4.35 -6.74 -1.58
CA ALA A 26 3.79 -6.08 -0.40
C ALA A 26 2.50 -6.76 0.08
N LEU A 27 1.59 -7.08 -0.83
CA LEU A 27 0.34 -7.74 -0.47
C LEU A 27 0.57 -9.18 0.01
N ALA A 28 1.51 -9.91 -0.61
CA ALA A 28 1.92 -11.24 -0.18
C ALA A 28 2.51 -11.22 1.24
N TRP A 29 3.32 -10.22 1.57
CA TRP A 29 3.85 -10.03 2.91
C TRP A 29 2.73 -9.87 3.95
N VAL A 30 1.72 -9.03 3.67
CA VAL A 30 0.56 -8.87 4.56
C VAL A 30 -0.18 -10.20 4.76
N HIS A 31 -0.39 -10.97 3.70
CA HIS A 31 -1.01 -12.29 3.80
C HIS A 31 -0.22 -13.28 4.67
N HIS A 32 1.11 -13.15 4.73
CA HIS A 32 1.98 -14.04 5.51
C HIS A 32 2.14 -13.61 6.98
N GLN A 33 1.55 -12.49 7.41
CA GLN A 33 1.61 -12.04 8.81
C GLN A 33 0.82 -12.93 9.78
N GLY A 34 -0.14 -13.70 9.29
CA GLY A 34 -0.91 -14.64 10.11
C GLY A 34 -2.10 -15.22 9.35
N ASN A 35 -2.56 -16.40 9.77
CA ASN A 35 -3.75 -17.04 9.19
C ASN A 35 -5.06 -16.29 9.52
N ASP A 36 -4.99 -15.33 10.44
CA ASP A 36 -6.06 -14.44 10.88
C ASP A 36 -6.02 -13.06 10.20
N VAL A 37 -5.06 -12.83 9.29
CA VAL A 37 -4.92 -11.58 8.54
C VAL A 37 -5.55 -11.72 7.15
N CYS A 38 -6.66 -11.01 6.94
CA CYS A 38 -7.35 -10.96 5.65
C CYS A 38 -7.31 -9.53 5.09
N PRO A 39 -6.36 -9.20 4.18
CA PRO A 39 -6.32 -7.88 3.56
C PRO A 39 -7.51 -7.67 2.63
N ILE A 40 -8.03 -6.45 2.60
CA ILE A 40 -9.17 -6.02 1.75
C ILE A 40 -8.71 -4.96 0.72
N PRO A 41 -7.83 -5.31 -0.22
CA PRO A 41 -7.28 -4.34 -1.16
C PRO A 41 -8.34 -3.87 -2.16
N GLY A 42 -8.68 -2.58 -2.10
CA GLY A 42 -9.52 -1.91 -3.08
C GLY A 42 -8.73 -1.37 -4.26
N THR A 43 -9.31 -1.40 -5.46
CA THR A 43 -8.74 -0.79 -6.66
C THR A 43 -9.84 -0.36 -7.63
N THR A 44 -9.57 0.69 -8.42
CA THR A 44 -10.43 1.15 -9.52
C THR A 44 -9.99 0.65 -10.89
N LYS A 45 -8.84 -0.05 -10.97
CA LYS A 45 -8.25 -0.55 -12.21
C LYS A 45 -8.18 -2.08 -12.22
N ILE A 46 -8.55 -2.69 -13.34
CA ILE A 46 -8.52 -4.15 -13.53
C ILE A 46 -7.08 -4.69 -13.48
N GLU A 47 -6.10 -3.98 -14.03
CA GLU A 47 -4.70 -4.39 -13.99
C GLU A 47 -4.21 -4.58 -12.54
N ASN A 48 -4.50 -3.61 -11.67
CA ASN A 48 -4.20 -3.70 -10.23
C ASN A 48 -4.99 -4.83 -9.55
N PHE A 49 -6.21 -5.12 -10.00
CA PHE A 49 -6.98 -6.24 -9.47
C PHE A 49 -6.29 -7.56 -9.78
N ASN A 50 -5.81 -7.74 -11.01
CA ASN A 50 -5.04 -8.92 -11.41
C ASN A 50 -3.73 -9.03 -10.62
N ASP A 51 -3.05 -7.91 -10.37
CA ASP A 51 -1.87 -7.88 -9.49
C ASP A 51 -2.21 -8.32 -8.07
N ASN A 52 -3.31 -7.82 -7.48
CA ASN A 52 -3.75 -8.22 -6.15
C ASN A 52 -4.00 -9.73 -6.05
N ILE A 53 -4.65 -10.32 -7.07
CA ILE A 53 -4.85 -11.77 -7.13
C ILE A 53 -3.51 -12.52 -7.28
N GLY A 54 -2.60 -11.99 -8.12
CA GLY A 54 -1.28 -12.58 -8.32
C GLY A 54 -0.43 -12.66 -7.04
N ALA A 55 -0.66 -11.76 -6.08
CA ALA A 55 0.03 -11.78 -4.78
C ALA A 55 -0.19 -13.09 -4.00
N LEU A 56 -1.34 -13.75 -4.17
CA LEU A 56 -1.66 -15.02 -3.50
C LEU A 56 -0.74 -16.18 -3.94
N SER A 57 -0.15 -16.06 -5.13
CA SER A 57 0.77 -17.05 -5.69
C SER A 57 2.22 -16.84 -5.22
N VAL A 58 2.55 -15.68 -4.64
CA VAL A 58 3.89 -15.37 -4.15
C VAL A 58 4.16 -16.16 -2.88
N LYS A 59 5.27 -16.91 -2.86
CA LYS A 59 5.72 -17.68 -1.71
C LYS A 59 6.90 -16.98 -1.04
N LEU A 60 6.74 -16.65 0.23
CA LEU A 60 7.76 -16.02 1.06
C LEU A 60 8.31 -17.04 2.05
N THR A 61 9.63 -17.21 2.08
CA THR A 61 10.31 -17.98 3.11
C THR A 61 10.48 -17.16 4.38
N LYS A 62 10.93 -17.78 5.45
CA LYS A 62 11.21 -17.08 6.71
C LYS A 62 12.30 -16.02 6.54
N GLU A 63 13.27 -16.30 5.67
CA GLU A 63 14.36 -15.39 5.34
C GLU A 63 13.85 -14.18 4.55
N ASP A 64 12.94 -14.39 3.59
CA ASP A 64 12.31 -13.27 2.86
C ASP A 64 11.49 -12.38 3.80
N MET A 65 10.73 -13.00 4.71
CA MET A 65 9.96 -12.27 5.72
C MET A 65 10.88 -11.44 6.61
N ALA A 66 11.98 -12.03 7.10
CA ALA A 66 12.96 -11.30 7.91
C ALA A 66 13.61 -10.14 7.16
N GLU A 67 13.92 -10.32 5.87
CA GLU A 67 14.45 -9.25 5.02
C GLU A 67 13.41 -8.12 4.82
N LEU A 68 12.13 -8.46 4.60
CA LEU A 68 11.04 -7.49 4.46
C LEU A 68 10.78 -6.70 5.75
N GLU A 69 10.77 -7.36 6.91
CA GLU A 69 10.65 -6.69 8.22
C GLU A 69 11.82 -5.72 8.45
N SER A 70 13.04 -6.10 8.06
CA SER A 70 14.21 -5.22 8.13
C SER A 70 14.06 -3.97 7.27
N ILE A 71 13.42 -4.08 6.10
CA ILE A 71 13.16 -2.95 5.19
C ILE A 71 12.02 -2.06 5.73
N ALA A 72 10.97 -2.68 6.28
CA ALA A 72 9.73 -2.03 6.71
C ALA A 72 9.77 -1.45 8.13
N SER A 73 10.89 -1.63 8.86
CA SER A 73 11.06 -1.09 10.21
C SER A 73 10.68 0.40 10.30
N ALA A 74 9.95 0.77 11.35
CA ALA A 74 9.49 2.13 11.58
C ALA A 74 10.65 3.14 11.64
N ASP A 75 11.81 2.73 12.15
CA ASP A 75 13.02 3.55 12.20
C ASP A 75 13.65 3.76 10.81
N ALA A 76 13.33 2.89 9.86
CA ALA A 76 13.83 2.98 8.50
C ALA A 76 13.07 4.00 7.65
N ILE A 77 11.82 4.37 7.98
CA ILE A 77 11.03 5.26 7.11
C ILE A 77 11.16 6.71 7.59
N LYS A 78 11.64 7.61 6.73
CA LYS A 78 11.70 9.05 7.05
C LYS A 78 10.42 9.76 6.63
N GLY A 79 9.74 10.38 7.60
CA GLY A 79 8.58 11.27 7.42
C GLY A 79 7.38 10.88 8.30
N ASP A 80 6.47 11.83 8.52
CA ASP A 80 5.24 11.56 9.26
C ASP A 80 4.21 10.80 8.41
N ARG A 81 3.41 9.96 9.07
CA ARG A 81 2.30 9.23 8.42
C ARG A 81 1.22 10.16 7.85
N TYR A 82 1.05 11.32 8.47
CA TYR A 82 0.09 12.33 8.04
C TYR A 82 0.83 13.65 7.84
N GLY A 83 0.75 14.18 6.61
CA GLY A 83 1.22 15.54 6.34
C GLY A 83 0.31 16.58 7.01
N PRO A 84 0.82 17.80 7.25
CA PRO A 84 0.08 18.88 7.92
C PRO A 84 -1.21 19.30 7.19
N ASP A 85 -1.34 18.97 5.90
CA ASP A 85 -2.51 19.33 5.07
C ASP A 85 -3.66 18.33 5.08
N MET A 86 -3.57 17.22 5.83
CA MET A 86 -4.63 16.20 5.94
C MET A 86 -5.77 16.57 6.90
N ALA A 87 -5.98 17.86 7.17
CA ALA A 87 -7.03 18.32 8.08
C ALA A 87 -8.41 18.24 7.40
N THR A 88 -9.28 17.36 7.90
CA THR A 88 -10.59 17.02 7.31
C THR A 88 -11.56 18.19 7.19
N TRP A 89 -11.39 19.24 8.01
CA TRP A 89 -12.25 20.41 8.01
C TRP A 89 -12.05 21.35 6.81
N LYS A 90 -10.91 21.29 6.12
CA LYS A 90 -10.57 22.23 5.03
C LYS A 90 -11.53 22.18 3.83
N ASN A 91 -12.18 21.04 3.61
CA ASN A 91 -13.08 20.79 2.47
C ASN A 91 -14.51 20.44 2.92
N SER A 92 -14.88 20.82 4.14
CA SER A 92 -16.20 20.51 4.72
C SER A 92 -17.27 21.58 4.40
N ASP A 93 -17.21 22.17 3.20
CA ASP A 93 -18.19 23.16 2.77
C ASP A 93 -19.53 22.51 2.42
N THR A 94 -20.63 23.21 2.71
CA THR A 94 -21.97 22.78 2.30
C THR A 94 -22.42 23.62 1.10
N PRO A 95 -22.93 23.00 0.02
CA PRO A 95 -23.45 23.74 -1.13
C PRO A 95 -24.52 24.76 -0.70
N PRO A 96 -24.50 26.00 -1.23
CA PRO A 96 -25.47 27.02 -0.86
C PRO A 96 -26.86 26.62 -1.37
N LEU A 97 -27.91 27.00 -0.64
CA LEU A 97 -29.32 26.68 -0.99
C LEU A 97 -29.71 27.09 -2.42
N SER A 98 -29.06 28.11 -2.99
CA SER A 98 -29.26 28.55 -4.38
C SER A 98 -28.83 27.54 -5.44
N THR A 99 -28.01 26.54 -5.09
CA THR A 99 -27.55 25.47 -6.00
C THR A 99 -28.44 24.23 -5.95
N TRP A 100 -29.41 24.18 -5.04
CA TRP A 100 -30.36 23.08 -4.93
C TRP A 100 -31.43 23.18 -6.03
N LYS A 101 -31.37 22.30 -7.03
CA LYS A 101 -32.50 22.04 -7.94
C LYS A 101 -33.32 20.90 -7.36
N ALA A 102 -34.53 21.20 -6.88
CA ALA A 102 -35.49 20.15 -6.54
C ALA A 102 -35.73 19.30 -7.80
N ALA A 103 -35.68 17.98 -7.66
CA ALA A 103 -36.04 17.07 -8.74
C ALA A 103 -37.53 17.26 -9.06
N SER A 104 -37.82 17.75 -10.26
CA SER A 104 -39.17 17.84 -10.83
C SER A 104 -39.66 16.49 -11.32
#